data_AF-A0A6B3GSZ8-F1
#
_entry.id   AF-A0A6B3GSZ8-F1
#
_cell.length_a   1.000
_cell.length_b   1.000
_cell.length_c   1.000
_cell.angle_alpha   90.00
_cell.angle_beta   90.00
_cell.angle_gamma   90.00
#
_symmetry.space_group_name_H-M   'P 1'
#
loop_
_entity.id
_entity.type
_entity.pdbx_description
1 polymer ?
#
loop_
_entity_poly.entity_id
_entity_poly.type
_entity_poly.pdbx_seq_one_letter_code
_entity_poly.pdbx_strand_id
1 'polypeptide(L)'
;MRATSPVIVGRDEEIGLLSSALDAVQRRSGRALFLLGEAGIGKSRLVGECAYRAYGLGMPVLRGRATSTGLVVPFRPLAEALASRFRASG
;
A
#
# COMPACT_ATOMS: atom_id res chain seq x y z
N MET A 1 3.04 22.57 -10.35
CA MET A 1 2.94 21.50 -11.37
C MET A 1 3.71 20.29 -10.85
N ARG A 2 3.05 19.20 -10.44
CA ARG A 2 3.73 17.94 -10.07
C ARG A 2 3.89 17.11 -11.34
N ALA A 3 5.12 16.88 -11.80
CA ALA A 3 5.36 15.97 -12.90
C ALA A 3 5.07 14.54 -12.43
N THR A 4 4.09 13.88 -13.04
CA THR A 4 3.75 12.48 -12.74
C THR A 4 3.91 11.63 -14.01
N SER A 5 5.02 10.88 -14.10
CA SER A 5 5.17 9.84 -15.14
C SER A 5 4.11 8.74 -14.99
N PRO A 6 3.48 8.21 -16.04
CA PRO A 6 2.58 7.07 -15.89
C PRO A 6 3.31 5.77 -15.52
N VAL A 7 4.63 5.71 -15.73
CA VAL A 7 5.46 4.52 -15.49
C VAL A 7 6.40 4.70 -14.31
N ILE A 8 6.66 3.60 -13.60
CA ILE A 8 7.75 3.51 -12.62
C ILE A 8 9.05 3.32 -13.41
N VAL A 9 10.07 4.10 -13.08
CA VAL A 9 11.41 4.00 -13.68
C VAL A 9 12.38 3.49 -12.62
N GLY A 10 13.12 2.44 -12.94
CA GLY A 10 13.92 1.68 -11.96
C GLY A 10 13.05 1.01 -10.90
N ARG A 11 13.68 0.64 -9.77
CA ARG A 11 13.03 -0.05 -8.63
C ARG A 11 12.65 -1.50 -8.89
N ASP A 12 13.35 -2.18 -9.81
CA ASP A 12 13.06 -3.56 -10.17
C ASP A 12 13.13 -4.49 -8.96
N GLU A 13 14.10 -4.27 -8.06
CA GLU A 13 14.24 -5.03 -6.82
C GLU A 13 13.05 -4.83 -5.88
N GLU A 14 12.66 -3.58 -5.60
CA GLU A 14 11.54 -3.30 -4.70
C GLU A 14 10.20 -3.77 -5.29
N ILE A 15 10.02 -3.62 -6.60
CA ILE A 15 8.87 -4.15 -7.33
C ILE A 15 8.83 -5.68 -7.23
N GLY A 16 9.97 -6.34 -7.37
CA GLY A 16 10.11 -7.79 -7.19
C GLY A 16 9.70 -8.25 -5.79
N LEU A 17 10.17 -7.53 -4.75
CA LEU A 17 9.79 -7.82 -3.36
C LEU A 17 8.28 -7.66 -3.11
N LEU A 18 7.67 -6.59 -3.65
CA LEU A 18 6.23 -6.36 -3.54
C LEU A 18 5.44 -7.44 -4.26
N SER A 19 5.86 -7.82 -5.46
CA SER A 19 5.20 -8.86 -6.27
C SER A 19 5.27 -10.23 -5.57
N SER A 20 6.45 -10.60 -5.06
CA SER A 20 6.65 -11.83 -4.28
C SER A 20 5.78 -11.88 -3.02
N ALA A 21 5.58 -10.74 -2.34
CA ALA A 21 4.70 -10.67 -1.19
C ALA A 21 3.22 -10.88 -1.57
N LEU A 22 2.75 -10.31 -2.69
CA LEU A 22 1.40 -10.58 -3.20
C LEU A 22 1.23 -12.05 -3.59
N ASP A 23 2.22 -12.65 -4.25
CA ASP A 23 2.20 -14.08 -4.58
C ASP A 23 2.16 -14.97 -3.33
N ALA A 24 2.83 -14.57 -2.25
CA ALA A 24 2.77 -15.29 -0.97
C ALA A 24 1.36 -15.26 -0.38
N VAL A 25 0.64 -14.13 -0.50
CA VAL A 25 -0.74 -14.01 -0.03
C VAL A 25 -1.67 -14.95 -0.79
N GLN A 26 -1.50 -15.12 -2.11
CA GLN A 26 -2.27 -16.12 -2.89
C GLN A 26 -2.07 -17.54 -2.33
N ARG A 27 -0.87 -17.83 -1.82
CA ARG A 27 -0.52 -19.10 -1.14
C ARG A 27 -0.90 -19.13 0.34
N ARG A 28 -1.80 -18.23 0.78
CA ARG A 28 -2.26 -18.08 2.18
C ARG A 28 -1.13 -17.79 3.17
N SER A 29 -0.03 -17.19 2.71
CA SER A 29 1.11 -16.78 3.52
C SER A 29 1.16 -15.25 3.61
N GLY A 30 0.68 -14.71 4.73
CA GLY A 30 0.68 -13.27 4.99
C GLY A 30 2.09 -12.69 5.11
N ARG A 31 2.25 -11.41 4.74
CA ARG A 31 3.51 -10.68 4.81
C ARG A 31 3.28 -9.27 5.36
N ALA A 32 4.30 -8.73 6.02
CA ALA A 32 4.37 -7.32 6.41
C ALA A 32 5.61 -6.71 5.77
N LEU A 33 5.44 -5.55 5.12
CA LEU A 33 6.51 -4.83 4.45
C LEU A 33 6.56 -3.40 4.97
N PHE A 34 7.78 -2.90 5.18
CA PHE A 34 8.04 -1.52 5.61
C PHE A 34 8.83 -0.82 4.52
N LEU A 35 8.28 0.28 3.98
CA LEU A 35 8.95 1.07 2.95
C LEU A 35 9.67 2.24 3.61
N LEU A 36 10.99 2.14 3.68
CA LEU A 36 11.87 3.16 4.23
C LEU A 36 12.57 3.91 3.08
N GLY A 37 13.00 5.14 3.35
CA GLY A 37 13.74 5.95 2.39
C GLY A 37 13.45 7.43 2.53
N GLU A 38 14.18 8.25 1.76
CA GLU A 38 14.14 9.70 1.86
C GLU A 38 12.81 10.32 1.43
N ALA A 39 12.54 11.54 1.88
CA ALA A 39 11.40 12.31 1.40
C ALA A 39 11.51 12.53 -0.11
N GLY A 40 10.41 12.35 -0.85
CA GLY A 40 10.41 12.54 -2.30
C GLY A 40 10.94 11.37 -3.15
N ILE A 41 11.58 10.36 -2.55
CA ILE A 41 12.19 9.21 -3.28
C ILE A 41 11.20 8.30 -4.03
N GLY A 42 9.89 8.55 -3.88
CA GLY A 42 8.85 7.80 -4.59
C GLY A 42 8.12 6.72 -3.78
N LYS A 43 8.29 6.63 -2.46
CA LYS A 43 7.60 5.62 -1.61
C LYS A 43 6.09 5.53 -1.84
N SER A 44 5.39 6.68 -1.82
CA SER A 44 3.93 6.71 -2.04
C SER A 44 3.54 6.22 -3.45
N ARG A 45 4.43 6.44 -4.43
CA ARG A 45 4.24 5.94 -5.79
C ARG A 45 4.39 4.43 -5.84
N LEU A 46 5.43 3.90 -5.19
CA LEU A 46 5.69 2.47 -5.09
C LEU A 46 4.56 1.71 -4.36
N VAL A 47 3.99 2.30 -3.30
CA VAL A 47 2.76 1.76 -2.66
C VAL A 47 1.58 1.74 -3.63
N GLY A 48 1.42 2.81 -4.42
CA GLY A 48 0.37 2.89 -5.44
C GLY A 48 0.51 1.80 -6.52
N GLU A 49 1.73 1.52 -6.96
CA GLU A 49 2.03 0.43 -7.90
C GLU A 49 1.67 -0.95 -7.31
N CYS A 50 2.05 -1.21 -6.05
CA CYS A 50 1.67 -2.45 -5.37
C CYS A 50 0.14 -2.59 -5.27
N ALA A 51 -0.57 -1.52 -4.91
CA ALA A 51 -2.03 -1.51 -4.87
C ALA A 51 -2.65 -1.77 -6.25
N TYR A 52 -2.10 -1.19 -7.31
CA TYR A 52 -2.55 -1.43 -8.68
C TYR A 52 -2.39 -2.90 -9.09
N ARG A 53 -1.25 -3.52 -8.78
CA ARG A 53 -1.01 -4.96 -9.00
C ARG A 53 -1.97 -5.84 -8.20
N ALA A 54 -2.15 -5.54 -6.92
CA ALA A 54 -3.08 -6.24 -6.06
C ALA A 54 -4.52 -6.20 -6.62
N TYR A 55 -4.94 -5.04 -7.14
CA TYR A 55 -6.23 -4.91 -7.82
C TYR A 55 -6.33 -5.80 -9.06
N GLY A 56 -5.29 -5.85 -9.90
CA GLY A 56 -5.21 -6.75 -11.05
C GLY A 56 -5.29 -8.25 -10.68
N LEU A 57 -4.89 -8.61 -9.46
CA LEU A 57 -5.01 -9.96 -8.90
C LEU A 57 -6.36 -10.21 -8.19
N GLY A 58 -7.30 -9.26 -8.25
CA GLY A 58 -8.59 -9.37 -7.55
C GLY A 58 -8.50 -9.26 -6.03
N MET A 59 -7.37 -8.77 -5.49
CA MET A 59 -7.17 -8.61 -4.05
C MET A 59 -7.79 -7.30 -3.56
N PRO A 60 -8.56 -7.31 -2.44
CA PRO A 60 -9.07 -6.09 -1.85
C PRO A 60 -7.93 -5.24 -1.28
N VAL A 61 -7.83 -3.99 -1.71
CA VAL A 61 -6.87 -3.02 -1.18
C VAL A 61 -7.56 -2.12 -0.16
N LEU A 62 -7.07 -2.14 1.08
CA LEU A 62 -7.58 -1.33 2.18
C LEU A 62 -6.57 -0.24 2.53
N ARG A 63 -7.05 0.97 2.86
CA ARG A 63 -6.18 2.10 3.17
C ARG A 63 -6.55 2.75 4.50
N GLY A 64 -5.58 2.84 5.39
CA GLY A 64 -5.65 3.59 6.64
C GLY A 64 -4.61 4.69 6.69
N ARG A 65 -4.79 5.66 7.60
CA ARG A 65 -3.79 6.70 7.86
C ARG A 65 -3.34 6.67 9.32
N ALA A 66 -2.03 6.64 9.50
CA ALA A 66 -1.42 6.97 10.79
C ALA A 66 -1.23 8.48 10.86
N THR A 67 -1.67 9.09 11.96
CA THR A 67 -1.45 10.50 12.26
C THR A 67 -0.63 10.61 13.53
N SER A 68 0.37 11.50 13.53
CA SER A 68 1.11 11.88 14.74
C SER A 68 0.46 13.06 15.47
N THR A 69 -0.57 13.68 14.88
CA THR A 69 -1.29 14.80 15.46
C THR A 69 -2.65 14.36 15.99
N GLY A 70 -3.04 14.89 17.16
CA GLY A 70 -4.29 14.59 17.83
C GLY A 70 -4.21 13.43 18.83
N LEU A 71 -5.37 12.94 19.27
CA LEU A 71 -5.45 11.83 20.24
C LEU A 71 -4.90 10.54 19.63
N VAL A 72 -4.06 9.85 20.41
CA VAL A 72 -3.55 8.52 20.06
C VAL A 72 -4.69 7.52 20.25
N VAL A 73 -5.22 7.03 19.14
CA VAL A 73 -6.24 5.98 19.12
C VAL A 73 -5.55 4.67 18.69
N PRO A 74 -5.52 3.63 19.54
CA PRO A 74 -4.93 2.35 19.21
C PRO A 74 -5.48 1.79 17.89
N PHE A 75 -4.59 1.28 17.05
CA PHE A 75 -4.93 0.64 15.78
C PHE A 75 -5.79 1.49 14.82
N ARG A 76 -5.86 2.81 15.00
CA ARG A 76 -6.63 3.71 14.12
C ARG A 76 -6.39 3.48 12.62
N PRO A 77 -5.15 3.30 12.13
CA PRO A 77 -4.94 3.02 10.71
C PRO A 77 -5.64 1.73 10.25
N LEU A 78 -5.62 0.68 11.07
CA LEU A 78 -6.29 -0.59 10.74
C LEU A 78 -7.81 -0.44 10.77
N ALA A 79 -8.35 0.26 11.78
CA ALA A 79 -9.78 0.53 11.87
C ALA A 79 -10.28 1.36 10.68
N GLU A 80 -9.54 2.40 10.27
CA GLU A 80 -9.83 3.20 9.08
C GLU A 80 -9.79 2.35 7.79
N ALA A 81 -8.78 1.48 7.67
CA ALA A 81 -8.64 0.58 6.53
C ALA A 81 -9.83 -0.38 6.40
N LEU A 82 -10.26 -1.01 7.49
CA LEU A 82 -11.43 -1.88 7.50
C LEU A 82 -12.72 -1.10 7.20
N ALA A 83 -12.92 0.05 7.84
CA ALA A 83 -14.10 0.89 7.61
C ALA A 83 -14.18 1.40 6.17
N SER A 84 -13.04 1.61 5.49
CA SER A 84 -13.02 1.99 4.07
C SER A 84 -13.66 0.94 3.15
N ARG A 85 -13.61 -0.34 3.53
CA ARG A 85 -14.26 -1.43 2.79
C ARG A 85 -15.76 -1.50 3.01
N PHE A 86 -16.19 -1.35 4.26
CA PHE A 86 -17.59 -1.52 4.65
C PHE A 86 -18.44 -0.30 4.30
N ARG A 87 -17.87 0.92 4.32
CA ARG A 87 -18.59 2.12 3.84
C ARG A 87 -18.82 2.14 2.32
N ALA A 88 -17.97 1.44 1.55
CA ALA A 88 -18.12 1.35 0.10
C ALA A 88 -19.13 0.28 -0.36
N SER A 89 -19.78 -0.40 0.59
CA SER A 89 -20.73 -1.49 0.35
C SER A 89 -22.17 -1.14 0.75
N GLY A 90 -22.47 0.16 0.95
CA GLY A 90 -23.80 0.70 1.22
C GLY A 90 -24.22 1.68 0.13
#